data_AF-A0A1V4QMY0-F1
#
_entry.id   AF-A0A1V4QMY0-F1
#
_cell.length_a   1.000
_cell.length_b   1.000
_cell.length_c   1.000
_cell.angle_alpha   90.00
_cell.angle_beta   90.00
_cell.angle_gamma   90.00
#
_symmetry.space_group_name_H-M   'P 1'
#
loop_
_entity.id
_entity.type
_entity.pdbx_description
1 polymer ?
#
loop_
_entity_poly.entity_id
_entity_poly.type
_entity_poly.pdbx_seq_one_letter_code
_entity_poly.pdbx_strand_id
1 'polypeptide(L)' 'MPGVRVKANEPFELALKRFKKQCEKAGILSDIRKREHYEKPSVKRKKKALAAKKRALKRMRKFGARG' A
#
# COMPACT_ATOMS: atom_id res chain seq x y z
N MET A 1 -11.66 -5.41 0.19
CA MET A 1 -11.99 -4.11 -0.43
C MET A 1 -12.13 -3.10 0.71
N PRO A 2 -11.55 -1.89 0.62
CA PRO A 2 -11.64 -0.89 1.69
C PRO A 2 -13.06 -0.32 1.79
N GLY A 3 -13.52 -0.12 3.02
CA GLY A 3 -14.83 0.42 3.33
C GLY A 3 -14.75 1.29 4.57
N VAL A 4 -15.29 2.50 4.49
CA VAL A 4 -15.34 3.44 5.62
C VAL A 4 -16.80 3.67 5.97
N ARG A 5 -17.17 3.39 7.22
CA ARG A 5 -18.47 3.78 7.76
C ARG A 5 -18.36 5.20 8.29
N VAL A 6 -19.13 6.12 7.72
CA VAL A 6 -19.20 7.53 8.14
C VAL A 6 -20.08 7.60 9.39
N LYS A 7 -19.62 8.30 10.43
CA LYS A 7 -20.43 8.60 11.62
C LYS A 7 -21.18 9.91 11.41
N ALA A 8 -22.37 10.07 12.02
CA ALA A 8 -23.23 11.24 11.84
C ALA A 8 -22.56 12.59 12.17
N ASN A 9 -21.59 12.61 13.09
CA ASN A 9 -20.85 13.82 13.49
C ASN A 9 -19.47 13.95 12.80
N GLU A 10 -19.20 13.20 11.72
CA GLU A 10 -17.93 13.30 11.02
C GLU A 10 -18.04 14.17 9.77
N PRO A 11 -17.19 15.21 9.60
CA PRO A 11 -17.16 15.98 8.37
C PRO A 11 -16.73 15.10 7.20
N PHE A 12 -17.42 15.25 6.06
CA PHE A 12 -17.23 14.43 4.85
C PHE A 12 -15.77 14.32 4.41
N GLU A 13 -15.04 15.43 4.42
CA GLU A 13 -13.62 15.50 4.06
C GLU A 13 -12.74 14.54 4.88
N LEU A 14 -13.06 14.37 6.17
CA LEU A 14 -12.30 13.50 7.06
C LEU A 14 -12.57 12.02 6.74
N ALA A 15 -13.82 11.67 6.43
CA ALA A 15 -14.19 10.34 5.98
C ALA A 15 -13.54 10.00 4.63
N LEU A 16 -13.52 10.94 3.68
CA LEU A 16 -12.87 10.80 2.38
C LEU A 16 -11.36 10.57 2.54
N LYS A 17 -10.70 11.34 3.41
CA LYS A 17 -9.27 11.17 3.71
C LYS A 17 -8.97 9.80 4.29
N ARG A 18 -9.82 9.28 5.19
CA ARG A 18 -9.68 7.92 5.75
C ARG A 18 -9.87 6.86 4.67
N PHE A 19 -10.83 7.04 3.77
CA PHE A 19 -11.07 6.11 2.67
C PHE A 19 -9.88 6.08 1.72
N LYS A 20 -9.36 7.24 1.31
CA LYS A 20 -8.15 7.34 0.47
C LYS A 20 -6.97 6.64 1.12
N LYS A 21 -6.74 6.86 2.42
CA LYS A 21 -5.68 6.19 3.18
C LYS A 21 -5.88 4.67 3.26
N GLN A 22 -7.11 4.19 3.38
CA GLN A 22 -7.40 2.75 3.32
C GLN A 22 -7.13 2.16 1.93
N CYS A 23 -7.52 2.85 0.85
CA CYS A 23 -7.21 2.44 -0.52
C CYS A 23 -5.71 2.36 -0.80
N GLU A 24 -4.96 3.36 -0.31
CA GLU A 24 -3.49 3.38 -0.37
C GLU A 24 -2.88 2.23 0.44
N LYS A 25 -3.34 2.00 1.67
CA LYS A 25 -2.87 0.90 2.53
C LYS A 25 -3.19 -0.47 1.93
N ALA A 26 -4.36 -0.62 1.33
CA ALA A 26 -4.76 -1.83 0.63
C ALA A 26 -3.96 -2.06 -0.66
N GLY A 27 -3.25 -1.04 -1.16
CA GLY A 27 -2.38 -1.16 -2.32
C GLY A 27 -3.13 -1.31 -3.64
N ILE A 28 -4.41 -0.92 -3.71
CA ILE A 28 -5.28 -1.12 -4.88
C ILE A 28 -4.66 -0.57 -6.15
N LEU A 29 -4.15 0.67 -6.11
CA LEU A 29 -3.49 1.30 -7.26
C LEU A 29 -2.24 0.52 -7.72
N SER A 30 -1.51 -0.08 -6.77
CA SER A 30 -0.35 -0.92 -7.11
C SER A 30 -0.78 -2.25 -7.72
N ASP A 31 -1.94 -2.77 -7.36
CA ASP A 31 -2.45 -4.03 -7.90
C ASP A 31 -3.07 -3.86 -9.27
N ILE A 32 -3.72 -2.72 -9.54
CA ILE A 32 -4.15 -2.33 -10.89
C ILE A 32 -2.94 -2.30 -11.83
N ARG A 33 -1.89 -1.54 -11.49
CA ARG A 33 -0.66 -1.44 -12.31
C ARG A 33 0.05 -2.76 -12.56
N LYS A 34 -0.01 -3.72 -11.62
CA LYS A 34 0.58 -5.06 -11.80
C LYS A 34 -0.27 -5.97 -12.71
N ARG A 35 -1.55 -5.65 -12.88
CA ARG A 35 -2.52 -6.45 -13.63
C ARG A 35 -2.84 -5.84 -15.00
N GLU A 36 -2.46 -4.59 -15.24
CA GLU A 36 -2.61 -3.89 -16.53
C GLU A 36 -2.00 -4.67 -17.71
N HIS A 37 -0.90 -5.39 -17.48
CA HIS A 37 -0.24 -6.20 -18.49
C HIS A 37 0.18 -7.56 -17.93
N TYR A 38 0.23 -8.57 -18.79
CA TYR A 38 0.78 -9.86 -18.41
C TYR A 38 2.27 -9.72 -18.09
N GLU A 39 2.65 -10.22 -16.91
CA GLU A 39 4.04 -10.30 -16.49
C GLU A 39 4.43 -11.76 -16.28
N LYS A 40 5.47 -12.20 -16.99
CA LYS A 40 5.98 -13.58 -16.89
C LYS A 40 6.26 -13.94 -15.42
N PRO A 41 5.94 -15.16 -14.95
CA PRO A 41 6.10 -15.55 -13.54
C PRO A 41 7.49 -15.33 -12.96
N SER A 42 8.55 -15.42 -13.78
CA SER A 42 9.92 -15.15 -13.36
C SER A 42 10.13 -13.67 -12.97
N VAL A 43 9.61 -12.74 -13.78
CA VAL A 43 9.75 -11.30 -13.53
C VAL A 43 8.93 -10.89 -12.31
N LYS A 44 7.72 -11.45 -12.16
CA LYS A 44 6.88 -11.26 -10.96
C LYS A 44 7.58 -11.73 -9.69
N ARG A 45 8.24 -12.90 -9.72
CA ARG A 45 9.06 -13.42 -8.60
C ARG A 45 10.23 -12.49 -8.27
N LYS A 46 10.97 -12.04 -9.30
CA LYS A 46 12.10 -11.09 -9.14
C LYS A 46 11.65 -9.76 -8.52
N LYS A 47 10.57 -9.15 -9.04
CA LYS A 47 10.00 -7.91 -8.48
C LYS A 47 9.54 -8.07 -7.04
N LYS A 48 8.90 -9.21 -6.69
CA LYS A 48 8.48 -9.50 -5.30
C LYS A 48 9.68 -9.56 -4.35
N ALA A 49 10.76 -10.25 -4.73
CA ALA A 49 11.98 -10.35 -3.92
C ALA A 49 12.65 -8.99 -3.70
N LEU A 50 12.79 -8.19 -4.76
CA LEU A 50 13.35 -6.83 -4.68
C LEU A 50 12.51 -5.91 -3.78
N ALA A 51 11.17 -5.97 -3.91
CA ALA A 51 10.27 -5.20 -3.06
C ALA A 51 10.38 -5.60 -1.57
N ALA A 52 10.54 -6.90 -1.28
CA ALA A 52 10.75 -7.39 0.09
C ALA A 52 12.08 -6.89 0.68
N LYS A 53 13.19 -7.00 -0.06
CA LYS A 53 14.49 -6.48 0.35
C LYS A 53 14.44 -4.97 0.64
N LYS A 54 13.82 -4.19 -0.26
CA LYS A 54 13.66 -2.73 -0.08
C LYS A 54 12.83 -2.40 1.16
N ARG A 55 11.78 -3.17 1.47
CA ARG A 55 10.97 -2.99 2.69
C ARG A 55 11.76 -3.32 3.96
N ALA A 56 12.54 -4.40 3.95
CA ALA A 56 13.39 -4.78 5.08
C ALA A 56 14.43 -3.69 5.38
N LEU A 57 15.13 -3.19 4.35
CA LEU A 57 16.11 -2.11 4.49
C LEU A 57 15.48 -0.83 5.04
N LYS A 58 14.31 -0.43 4.53
CA LYS A 58 13.58 0.73 5.06
C LYS A 58 13.18 0.54 6.53
N ARG A 59 12.78 -0.67 6.93
CA ARG A 59 12.43 -0.99 8.33
C ARG A 59 13.65 -0.88 9.24
N MET A 60 14.79 -1.43 8.83
CA MET A 60 16.05 -1.35 9.55
C MET A 60 16.50 0.10 9.73
N ARG A 61 16.48 0.92 8.66
CA ARG A 61 16.82 2.35 8.75
C ARG A 61 15.91 3.12 9.73
N LYS A 62 14.62 2.81 9.75
CA LYS A 62 13.66 3.46 10.68
C LYS A 62 13.84 2.98 12.14
N PHE A 63 14.45 1.82 12.35
CA PHE A 63 14.77 1.32 13.68
C PHE A 63 16.08 1.93 14.18
N GLY A 64 17.12 1.96 13.34
CA GLY A 64 18.42 2.57 13.69
C GLY A 64 18.40 4.10 13.83
N ALA A 65 17.45 4.81 13.21
CA ALA A 65 17.28 6.26 13.40
C ALA A 65 16.43 6.65 14.63
N ARG A 66 16.01 5.67 15.45
CA ARG A 66 15.22 5.88 16.68
C ARG A 66 15.96 5.44 17.95
N GLY A 67 17.19 4.96 17.82
CA GLY A 67 18.16 4.84 18.91
C GLY A 67 19.21 5.93 18.74
#